data_AF-A0A395XJV4-F1
#
_entry.id   AF-A0A395XJV4-F1
#
_cell.length_a   1.000
_cell.length_b   1.000
_cell.length_c   1.000
_cell.angle_alpha   90.00
_cell.angle_beta   90.00
_cell.angle_gamma   90.00
#
_symmetry.space_group_name_H-M   'P 1'
#
loop_
_entity.id
_entity.type
_entity.pdbx_description
1 polymer ?
#
loop_
_entity_poly.entity_id
_entity_poly.type
_entity_poly.pdbx_seq_one_letter_code
_entity_poly.pdbx_strand_id
1 'polypeptide(L)'
;MKIWYRVTITITMLLVIFALLITGFQLAVYGDSHYGFYKKEYEKYRVTDDLNMKIDNVMAVTEHMMAYLIGKEEKLSIVTDVDGEHQDFFNEQDRLHLADVRNLFLGGLKLRNYAVILATILMIVLRAKKADLRRLVPQGYLQALFVYLILVAILGVAMSIDFTSCFTLFHKLFFTNNLWIFDPETDYMIRMLPEGFFSDMVIRVGVIFIVLLAVPGVAAVVYNWKWKKERN
;
A
#
# COMPACT_ATOMS: atom_id res chain seq x y z
N MET A 1 -27.89 16.31 -18.87
CA MET A 1 -27.38 15.75 -17.59
C MET A 1 -26.73 16.89 -16.84
N LYS A 2 -27.16 17.20 -15.61
CA LYS A 2 -26.60 18.34 -14.87
C LYS A 2 -25.11 18.09 -14.60
N ILE A 3 -24.25 19.06 -14.88
CA ILE A 3 -22.78 18.93 -14.80
C ILE A 3 -22.31 18.47 -13.42
N TRP A 4 -23.00 18.89 -12.37
CA TRP A 4 -22.72 18.51 -10.99
C TRP A 4 -22.83 17.00 -10.76
N TYR A 5 -23.79 16.29 -11.40
CA TYR A 5 -23.90 14.83 -11.24
C TYR A 5 -22.64 14.11 -11.75
N ARG A 6 -22.06 14.59 -12.87
CA ARG A 6 -20.84 14.02 -13.44
C ARG A 6 -19.66 14.26 -12.50
N VAL A 7 -19.45 15.51 -12.08
CA VAL A 7 -18.36 15.86 -11.18
C VAL A 7 -18.44 15.06 -9.88
N THR A 8 -19.61 15.01 -9.25
CA THR A 8 -19.81 14.29 -7.99
C THR A 8 -19.56 12.79 -8.15
N ILE A 9 -20.04 12.14 -9.23
CA ILE A 9 -19.78 10.71 -9.41
C ILE A 9 -18.30 10.42 -9.69
N THR A 10 -17.60 11.28 -10.44
CA THR A 10 -16.16 11.12 -10.68
C THR A 10 -15.38 11.24 -9.37
N ILE A 11 -15.67 12.25 -8.54
CA ILE A 11 -15.04 12.39 -7.21
C ILE A 11 -15.33 11.17 -6.33
N THR A 12 -16.59 10.70 -6.34
CA THR A 12 -16.98 9.51 -5.59
C THR A 12 -16.15 8.29 -6.01
N MET A 13 -15.96 8.08 -7.32
CA MET A 13 -15.20 6.94 -7.84
C MET A 13 -13.70 7.08 -7.63
N LEU A 14 -13.15 8.30 -7.61
CA LEU A 14 -11.77 8.55 -7.19
C LEU A 14 -11.56 8.14 -5.73
N LEU A 15 -12.49 8.46 -4.83
CA LEU A 15 -12.42 8.04 -3.42
C LEU A 15 -12.53 6.52 -3.28
N VAL A 16 -13.39 5.86 -4.06
CA VAL A 16 -13.51 4.40 -4.05
C VAL A 16 -12.21 3.74 -4.53
N ILE A 17 -11.62 4.21 -5.63
CA ILE A 17 -10.36 3.65 -6.14
C ILE A 17 -9.20 3.94 -5.17
N PHE A 18 -9.15 5.13 -4.56
CA PHE A 18 -8.22 5.41 -3.47
C PHE A 18 -8.36 4.40 -2.32
N ALA A 19 -9.60 4.12 -1.90
CA ALA A 19 -9.82 3.14 -0.84
C ALA A 19 -9.40 1.72 -1.23
N LEU A 20 -9.60 1.34 -2.50
CA LEU A 20 -9.10 0.07 -3.05
C LEU A 20 -7.58 0.02 -3.10
N LEU A 21 -6.89 1.12 -3.38
CA LEU A 21 -5.42 1.20 -3.33
C LEU A 21 -4.90 0.89 -1.93
N ILE A 22 -5.42 1.58 -0.91
CA ILE A 22 -4.99 1.34 0.48
C ILE A 22 -5.38 -0.07 0.95
N THR A 23 -6.51 -0.61 0.48
CA THR A 23 -6.90 -2.00 0.74
C THR A 23 -5.93 -2.98 0.08
N GLY A 24 -5.55 -2.75 -1.17
CA GLY A 24 -4.57 -3.57 -1.90
C GLY A 24 -3.21 -3.55 -1.21
N PHE A 25 -2.77 -2.38 -0.73
CA PHE A 25 -1.57 -2.26 0.10
C PHE A 25 -1.67 -3.08 1.38
N GLN A 26 -2.78 -2.97 2.14
CA GLN A 26 -2.98 -3.78 3.34
C GLN A 26 -2.98 -5.29 3.04
N LEU A 27 -3.58 -5.72 1.93
CA LEU A 27 -3.57 -7.11 1.48
C LEU A 27 -2.19 -7.59 1.05
N ALA A 28 -1.39 -6.74 0.41
CA ALA A 28 -0.01 -7.07 0.04
C ALA A 28 0.85 -7.31 1.29
N VAL A 29 0.70 -6.45 2.29
CA VAL A 29 1.53 -6.45 3.49
C VAL A 29 1.07 -7.50 4.52
N TYR A 30 -0.24 -7.68 4.72
CA TYR A 30 -0.82 -8.53 5.78
C TYR A 30 -1.74 -9.66 5.27
N GLY A 31 -2.03 -9.73 3.96
CA GLY A 31 -2.96 -10.72 3.43
C GLY A 31 -2.43 -12.15 3.42
N ASP A 32 -1.15 -12.34 3.70
CA ASP A 32 -0.50 -13.63 3.88
C ASP A 32 -0.36 -13.92 5.38
N SER A 33 -1.15 -14.86 5.90
CA SER A 33 -1.29 -15.10 7.34
C SER A 33 -0.01 -15.57 8.03
N HIS A 34 0.95 -16.11 7.28
CA HIS A 34 2.23 -16.60 7.80
C HIS A 34 3.43 -15.85 7.20
N TYR A 35 3.20 -14.68 6.59
CA TYR A 35 4.24 -13.87 5.95
C TYR A 35 5.13 -14.67 4.97
N GLY A 36 4.57 -15.66 4.27
CA GLY A 36 5.30 -16.50 3.32
C GLY A 36 5.98 -15.72 2.20
N PHE A 37 5.40 -14.60 1.76
CA PHE A 37 6.08 -13.66 0.86
C PHE A 37 7.36 -13.08 1.48
N TYR A 38 7.32 -12.65 2.75
CA TYR A 38 8.50 -12.09 3.42
C TYR A 38 9.60 -13.12 3.49
N LYS A 39 9.26 -14.35 3.90
CA LYS A 39 10.20 -15.47 3.92
C LYS A 39 10.87 -15.69 2.56
N LYS A 40 10.07 -15.72 1.50
CA LYS A 40 10.57 -15.87 0.12
C LYS A 40 11.52 -14.74 -0.27
N GLU A 41 11.19 -13.50 0.08
CA GLU A 41 12.05 -12.35 -0.22
C GLU A 41 13.34 -12.37 0.61
N TYR A 42 13.29 -12.80 1.87
CA TYR A 42 14.48 -12.97 2.71
C TYR A 42 15.41 -14.06 2.16
N GLU A 43 14.86 -15.15 1.64
CA GLU A 43 15.63 -16.18 0.93
C GLU A 43 16.22 -15.63 -0.38
N LYS A 44 15.42 -14.91 -1.18
CA LYS A 44 15.84 -14.30 -2.45
C LYS A 44 16.99 -13.32 -2.28
N TYR A 45 16.93 -12.48 -1.25
CA TYR A 45 17.94 -11.45 -0.96
C TYR A 45 19.00 -11.90 0.05
N ARG A 46 19.02 -13.18 0.45
CA ARG A 46 20.02 -13.76 1.36
C ARG A 46 20.15 -13.01 2.69
N VAL A 47 19.04 -12.51 3.21
CA VAL A 47 18.99 -11.72 4.45
C VAL A 47 19.55 -12.50 5.65
N THR A 48 19.37 -13.82 5.68
CA THR A 48 19.94 -14.68 6.73
C THR A 48 21.46 -14.69 6.73
N ASP A 49 22.08 -14.62 5.55
CA ASP A 49 23.54 -14.62 5.41
C ASP A 49 24.09 -13.25 5.84
N ASP A 50 23.42 -12.17 5.43
CA ASP A 50 23.82 -10.79 5.73
C ASP A 50 23.70 -10.43 7.21
N LEU A 51 22.76 -11.06 7.94
CA LEU A 51 22.55 -10.86 9.38
C LEU A 51 23.17 -11.97 10.25
N ASN A 52 23.73 -13.01 9.62
CA ASN A 52 24.13 -14.25 10.29
C ASN A 52 23.04 -14.79 11.24
N MET A 53 21.80 -14.87 10.73
CA MET A 53 20.60 -15.27 11.48
C MET A 53 19.97 -16.52 10.87
N LYS A 54 19.32 -17.33 11.71
CA LYS A 54 18.40 -18.36 11.23
C LYS A 54 17.15 -17.70 10.65
N ILE A 55 16.56 -18.30 9.60
CA ILE A 55 15.33 -17.78 9.00
C ILE A 55 14.19 -17.65 10.02
N ASP A 56 14.09 -18.58 10.96
CA ASP A 56 13.06 -18.53 12.01
C ASP A 56 13.21 -17.30 12.92
N ASN A 57 14.44 -16.87 13.20
CA ASN A 57 14.71 -15.66 13.97
C ASN A 57 14.32 -14.40 13.18
N VAL A 58 14.67 -14.32 11.89
CA VAL A 58 14.29 -13.19 11.02
C VAL A 58 12.77 -13.10 10.88
N MET A 59 12.09 -14.23 10.77
CA MET A 59 10.63 -14.29 10.71
C MET A 59 9.99 -13.86 12.05
N ALA A 60 10.55 -14.25 13.19
CA ALA A 60 10.09 -13.77 14.50
C ALA A 60 10.21 -12.24 14.61
N VAL A 61 11.36 -11.67 14.22
CA VAL A 61 11.53 -10.21 14.15
C VAL A 61 10.49 -9.56 13.25
N THR A 62 10.19 -10.17 12.11
CA THR A 62 9.15 -9.70 11.17
C THR A 62 7.78 -9.69 11.84
N GLU A 63 7.39 -10.77 12.50
CA GLU A 63 6.08 -10.86 13.15
C GLU A 63 5.89 -9.77 14.21
N HIS A 64 6.89 -9.54 15.05
CA HIS A 64 6.90 -8.47 16.06
C HIS A 64 6.84 -7.07 15.42
N MET A 65 7.67 -6.82 14.40
CA MET A 65 7.66 -5.55 13.66
C MET A 65 6.29 -5.28 13.05
N MET A 66 5.72 -6.27 12.36
CA MET A 66 4.43 -6.15 11.70
C MET A 66 3.30 -5.99 12.72
N ALA A 67 3.33 -6.69 13.86
CA ALA A 67 2.37 -6.52 14.95
C ALA A 67 2.44 -5.12 15.57
N TYR A 68 3.64 -4.57 15.75
CA TYR A 68 3.84 -3.20 16.22
C TYR A 68 3.26 -2.15 15.26
N LEU A 69 3.48 -2.30 13.95
CA LEU A 69 3.03 -1.32 12.93
C LEU A 69 1.51 -1.17 12.85
N ILE A 70 0.74 -2.22 13.17
CA ILE A 70 -0.73 -2.15 13.30
C ILE A 70 -1.22 -1.91 14.73
N GLY A 71 -0.28 -1.74 15.67
CA GLY A 71 -0.57 -1.45 17.07
C GLY A 71 -1.11 -2.61 17.89
N LYS A 72 -0.86 -3.86 17.46
CA LYS A 72 -1.06 -5.04 18.32
C LYS A 72 0.01 -5.12 19.41
N GLU A 73 1.21 -4.62 19.14
CA GLU A 73 2.27 -4.47 20.12
C GLU A 73 2.53 -2.99 20.43
N GLU A 74 2.71 -2.68 21.71
CA GLU A 74 3.00 -1.32 22.17
C GLU A 74 4.48 -0.96 22.01
N LYS A 75 5.37 -1.93 22.24
CA LYS A 75 6.82 -1.76 22.17
C LYS A 75 7.37 -2.64 21.05
N LEU A 76 8.17 -2.04 20.18
CA LEU A 76 8.94 -2.77 19.17
C LEU A 76 10.23 -3.29 19.84
N SER A 77 10.31 -4.57 20.21
CA SER A 77 11.45 -5.16 20.93
C SER A 77 11.41 -6.68 20.83
N ILE A 78 12.53 -7.31 20.49
CA ILE A 78 12.67 -8.78 20.50
C ILE A 78 14.14 -9.13 20.69
N VAL A 79 14.43 -9.98 21.67
CA VAL A 79 15.78 -10.51 21.89
C VAL A 79 15.96 -11.75 21.01
N THR A 80 17.00 -11.76 20.19
CA THR A 80 17.32 -12.83 19.25
C THR A 80 18.83 -12.93 19.04
N ASP A 81 19.28 -14.05 18.48
CA ASP A 81 20.64 -14.18 17.96
C ASP A 81 20.75 -13.47 16.61
N VAL A 82 21.69 -12.52 16.50
CA VAL A 82 22.02 -11.74 15.28
C VAL A 82 23.52 -11.41 15.28
N ASP A 83 24.21 -11.59 14.16
CA ASP A 83 25.65 -11.36 14.02
C ASP A 83 26.52 -12.04 15.11
N GLY A 84 26.07 -13.20 15.61
CA GLY A 84 26.77 -13.96 16.66
C GLY A 84 26.54 -13.45 18.09
N GLU A 85 25.73 -12.42 18.28
CA GLU A 85 25.38 -11.83 19.57
C GLU A 85 23.92 -12.11 19.94
N HIS A 86 23.62 -12.25 21.24
CA HIS A 86 22.27 -12.43 21.75
C HIS A 86 21.75 -11.13 22.38
N GLN A 87 20.96 -10.37 21.63
CA GLN A 87 20.57 -9.00 22.00
C GLN A 87 19.21 -8.59 21.40
N ASP A 88 18.70 -7.43 21.80
CA ASP A 88 17.51 -6.85 21.16
C ASP A 88 17.84 -6.46 19.72
N PHE A 89 17.03 -6.92 18.77
CA PHE A 89 17.24 -6.65 17.35
C PHE A 89 17.14 -5.16 17.00
N PHE A 90 16.27 -4.42 17.69
CA PHE A 90 15.99 -3.03 17.35
C PHE A 90 16.80 -2.06 18.21
N ASN A 91 17.55 -1.15 17.59
CA ASN A 91 18.20 -0.06 18.31
C ASN A 91 17.23 1.12 18.56
N GLU A 92 17.71 2.24 19.10
CA GLU A 92 16.86 3.42 19.37
C GLU A 92 16.38 4.09 18.06
N GLN A 93 17.26 4.20 17.06
CA GLN A 93 16.92 4.78 15.75
C GLN A 93 15.82 3.98 15.06
N ASP A 94 15.91 2.64 15.05
CA ASP A 94 14.88 1.75 14.49
C ASP A 94 13.51 2.02 15.11
N ARG A 95 13.46 2.16 16.44
CA ARG A 95 12.20 2.38 17.18
C ARG A 95 11.60 3.74 16.88
N LEU A 96 12.43 4.78 16.81
CA LEU A 96 11.94 6.12 16.48
C LEU A 96 11.45 6.18 15.02
N HIS A 97 12.20 5.58 14.08
CA HIS A 97 11.77 5.52 12.69
C HIS A 97 10.49 4.69 12.52
N LEU A 98 10.42 3.49 13.10
CA LEU A 98 9.23 2.64 12.97
C LEU A 98 8.03 3.19 13.74
N ALA A 99 8.21 4.05 14.75
CA ALA A 99 7.12 4.81 15.35
C ALA A 99 6.50 5.80 14.34
N ASP A 100 7.33 6.51 13.56
CA ASP A 100 6.85 7.36 12.47
C ASP A 100 6.13 6.54 11.39
N VAL A 101 6.71 5.39 11.00
CA VAL A 101 6.10 4.46 10.02
C VAL A 101 4.77 3.90 10.54
N ARG A 102 4.66 3.55 11.82
CA ARG A 102 3.41 3.10 12.46
C ARG A 102 2.33 4.17 12.36
N ASN A 103 2.68 5.43 12.63
CA ASN A 103 1.74 6.55 12.52
C ASN A 103 1.29 6.76 11.07
N LEU A 104 2.21 6.68 10.11
CA LEU A 104 1.91 6.76 8.69
C LEU A 104 0.97 5.62 8.25
N PHE A 105 1.26 4.39 8.69
CA PHE A 105 0.48 3.19 8.36
C PHE A 105 -0.95 3.29 8.90
N LEU A 106 -1.11 3.56 10.19
CA LEU A 106 -2.41 3.72 10.84
C LEU A 106 -3.18 4.96 10.30
N GLY A 107 -2.46 6.04 10.01
CA GLY A 107 -3.01 7.23 9.36
C GLY A 107 -3.58 6.93 7.97
N GLY A 108 -2.88 6.15 7.16
CA GLY A 108 -3.34 5.68 5.85
C GLY A 108 -4.62 4.84 5.95
N LEU A 109 -4.69 3.91 6.91
CA LEU A 109 -5.90 3.12 7.16
C LEU A 109 -7.09 3.99 7.60
N LYS A 110 -6.85 5.00 8.45
CA LYS A 110 -7.89 5.98 8.84
C LYS A 110 -8.37 6.78 7.62
N LEU A 111 -7.46 7.26 6.78
CA LEU A 111 -7.78 8.03 5.58
C LEU A 111 -8.62 7.20 4.59
N ARG A 112 -8.31 5.91 4.42
CA ARG A 112 -9.14 4.97 3.66
C ARG A 112 -10.57 4.93 4.21
N ASN A 113 -10.73 4.77 5.53
CA ASN A 113 -12.05 4.70 6.14
C ASN A 113 -12.85 6.00 5.93
N TYR A 114 -12.20 7.17 6.06
CA TYR A 114 -12.83 8.45 5.74
C TYR A 114 -13.22 8.57 4.27
N ALA A 115 -12.37 8.10 3.34
CA ALA A 115 -12.69 8.08 1.91
C ALA A 115 -13.93 7.22 1.61
N VAL A 116 -14.06 6.04 2.25
CA VAL A 116 -15.23 5.17 2.13
C VAL A 116 -16.49 5.83 2.69
N ILE A 117 -16.41 6.45 3.87
CA ILE A 117 -17.53 7.18 4.48
C ILE A 117 -17.99 8.31 3.55
N LEU A 118 -17.05 9.13 3.06
CA LEU A 118 -17.37 10.24 2.17
C LEU A 118 -17.96 9.76 0.84
N ALA A 119 -17.37 8.71 0.22
CA ALA A 119 -17.93 8.12 -1.00
C ALA A 119 -19.36 7.61 -0.78
N THR A 120 -19.63 7.00 0.37
CA THR A 120 -20.97 6.52 0.74
C THR A 120 -21.96 7.68 0.86
N ILE A 121 -21.59 8.78 1.54
CA ILE A 121 -22.41 9.98 1.66
C ILE A 121 -22.72 10.57 0.28
N LEU A 122 -21.71 10.70 -0.59
CA LEU A 122 -21.89 11.22 -1.95
C LEU A 122 -22.83 10.33 -2.78
N MET A 123 -22.72 9.00 -2.65
CA MET A 123 -23.64 8.05 -3.29
C MET A 123 -25.08 8.23 -2.79
N ILE A 124 -25.29 8.40 -1.48
CA ILE A 124 -26.62 8.66 -0.89
C ILE A 124 -27.19 9.97 -1.42
N VAL A 125 -26.39 11.05 -1.48
CA VAL A 125 -26.82 12.35 -2.00
C VAL A 125 -27.23 12.24 -3.47
N LEU A 126 -26.43 11.58 -4.30
CA LEU A 126 -26.77 11.34 -5.71
C LEU A 126 -28.09 10.56 -5.84
N ARG A 127 -28.28 9.51 -5.03
CA ARG A 127 -29.52 8.72 -5.01
C ARG A 127 -30.73 9.54 -4.60
N ALA A 128 -30.61 10.34 -3.54
CA ALA A 128 -31.67 11.20 -3.01
C ALA A 128 -32.09 12.29 -4.02
N LYS A 129 -31.12 12.80 -4.79
CA LYS A 129 -31.35 13.73 -5.90
C LYS A 129 -31.80 13.03 -7.19
N LYS A 130 -32.25 11.76 -7.11
CA LYS A 130 -32.77 10.94 -8.21
C LYS A 130 -31.82 10.84 -9.40
N ALA A 131 -30.51 10.82 -9.15
CA ALA A 131 -29.52 10.61 -10.19
C ALA A 131 -29.64 9.18 -10.77
N ASP A 132 -29.42 9.03 -12.07
CA ASP A 132 -29.38 7.74 -12.74
C ASP A 132 -28.04 7.03 -12.46
N LEU A 133 -27.94 6.40 -11.28
CA LEU A 133 -26.72 5.75 -10.83
C LEU A 133 -26.30 4.58 -11.72
N ARG A 134 -27.26 3.86 -12.34
CA ARG A 134 -26.97 2.75 -13.25
C ARG A 134 -26.14 3.22 -14.43
N ARG A 135 -26.39 4.43 -14.92
CA ARG A 135 -25.60 5.06 -15.97
C ARG A 135 -24.35 5.77 -15.44
N LEU A 136 -24.47 6.50 -14.33
CA LEU A 136 -23.39 7.37 -13.84
C LEU A 136 -22.23 6.60 -13.24
N VAL A 137 -22.48 5.52 -12.50
CA VAL A 137 -21.42 4.76 -11.80
C VAL A 137 -20.40 4.16 -12.78
N PRO A 138 -20.78 3.42 -13.84
CA PRO A 138 -19.81 2.91 -14.82
C PRO A 138 -19.01 4.01 -15.52
N GLN A 139 -19.64 5.16 -15.80
CA GLN A 139 -18.97 6.29 -16.45
C GLN A 139 -17.96 6.98 -15.51
N GLY A 140 -18.37 7.27 -14.28
CA GLY A 140 -17.49 7.85 -13.26
C GLY A 140 -16.35 6.91 -12.90
N TYR A 141 -16.61 5.61 -12.83
CA TYR A 141 -15.59 4.60 -12.55
C TYR A 141 -14.53 4.56 -13.64
N LEU A 142 -14.91 4.52 -14.93
CA LEU A 142 -13.93 4.52 -16.03
C LEU A 142 -13.12 5.81 -16.11
N GLN A 143 -13.71 6.95 -15.77
CA GLN A 143 -12.97 8.23 -15.68
C GLN A 143 -11.95 8.21 -14.54
N ALA A 144 -12.36 7.77 -13.34
CA ALA A 144 -11.46 7.65 -12.20
C ALA A 144 -10.36 6.61 -12.47
N LEU A 145 -10.72 5.47 -13.05
CA LEU A 145 -9.79 4.41 -13.45
C LEU A 145 -8.72 4.95 -14.39
N PHE A 146 -9.11 5.72 -15.41
CA PHE A 146 -8.16 6.33 -16.35
C PHE A 146 -7.13 7.23 -15.65
N VAL A 147 -7.57 8.06 -14.69
CA VAL A 147 -6.68 8.91 -13.89
C VAL A 147 -5.68 8.04 -13.12
N TYR A 148 -6.15 7.01 -12.42
CA TYR A 148 -5.28 6.13 -11.65
C TYR A 148 -4.32 5.31 -12.52
N LEU A 149 -4.74 4.84 -13.69
CA LEU A 149 -3.86 4.11 -14.61
C LEU A 149 -2.72 5.01 -15.12
N ILE A 150 -2.99 6.28 -15.41
CA ILE A 150 -1.94 7.25 -15.76
C ILE A 150 -0.97 7.42 -14.59
N LEU A 151 -1.47 7.64 -13.37
CA LEU A 151 -0.62 7.81 -12.18
C LEU A 151 0.25 6.58 -11.92
N VAL A 152 -0.33 5.38 -11.99
CA VAL A 152 0.40 4.11 -11.84
C VAL A 152 1.44 3.94 -12.94
N ALA A 153 1.12 4.27 -14.20
CA ALA A 153 2.09 4.17 -15.30
C ALA A 153 3.27 5.13 -15.10
N ILE A 154 3.01 6.39 -14.72
CA ILE A 154 4.08 7.38 -14.45
C ILE A 154 4.95 6.93 -13.28
N LEU A 155 4.34 6.54 -12.16
CA LEU A 155 5.08 6.08 -10.98
C LEU A 155 5.85 4.79 -11.26
N GLY A 156 5.25 3.84 -11.96
CA GLY A 156 5.89 2.59 -12.34
C GLY A 156 7.10 2.80 -13.24
N VAL A 157 7.00 3.70 -14.23
CA VAL A 157 8.15 4.07 -15.08
C VAL A 157 9.24 4.74 -14.24
N ALA A 158 8.89 5.71 -13.38
CA ALA A 158 9.87 6.39 -12.52
C ALA A 158 10.62 5.40 -11.61
N MET A 159 9.88 4.51 -10.94
CA MET A 159 10.45 3.48 -10.07
C MET A 159 11.29 2.45 -10.83
N SER A 160 10.99 2.18 -12.10
CA SER A 160 11.79 1.27 -12.93
C SER A 160 13.11 1.87 -13.42
N ILE A 161 13.20 3.21 -13.47
CA ILE A 161 14.42 3.93 -13.89
C ILE A 161 15.37 4.10 -12.69
N ASP A 162 14.85 4.58 -11.57
CA ASP A 162 15.64 4.87 -10.37
C ASP A 162 14.77 4.69 -9.12
N PHE A 163 14.78 3.46 -8.60
CA PHE A 163 14.02 3.11 -7.39
C PHE A 163 14.57 3.84 -6.17
N THR A 164 15.89 3.89 -6.00
CA THR A 164 16.55 4.54 -4.86
C THR A 164 16.16 6.01 -4.72
N SER A 165 16.14 6.76 -5.82
CA SER A 165 15.69 8.17 -5.81
C SER A 165 14.21 8.30 -5.48
N CYS A 166 13.36 7.41 -6.02
CA CYS A 166 11.93 7.40 -5.69
C CYS A 166 11.69 7.08 -4.21
N PHE A 167 12.41 6.11 -3.66
CA PHE A 167 12.38 5.71 -2.26
C PHE A 167 12.85 6.87 -1.35
N THR A 168 13.93 7.54 -1.73
CA THR A 168 14.44 8.72 -1.02
C THR A 168 13.43 9.87 -1.03
N LEU A 169 12.79 10.14 -2.18
CA LEU A 169 11.77 11.17 -2.29
C LEU A 169 10.55 10.83 -1.42
N PHE A 170 10.12 9.57 -1.40
CA PHE A 170 9.06 9.11 -0.51
C PHE A 170 9.37 9.45 0.95
N HIS A 171 10.57 9.14 1.43
CA HIS A 171 10.95 9.44 2.81
C HIS A 171 10.95 10.95 3.11
N LYS A 172 11.46 11.77 2.17
CA LYS A 172 11.44 13.24 2.31
C LYS A 172 10.02 13.84 2.29
N LEU A 173 9.06 13.18 1.66
CA LEU A 173 7.66 13.62 1.63
C LEU A 173 6.92 13.32 2.94
N PHE A 174 7.25 12.20 3.60
CA PHE A 174 6.51 11.73 4.77
C PHE A 174 7.22 11.95 6.11
N PHE A 175 8.54 12.16 6.10
CA PHE A 175 9.34 12.32 7.32
C PHE A 175 10.13 13.63 7.28
N THR A 176 10.16 14.33 8.42
CA THR A 176 10.86 15.61 8.59
C THR A 176 12.20 15.46 9.32
N ASN A 177 12.66 14.23 9.52
CA ASN A 177 13.89 13.85 10.20
C ASN A 177 14.72 12.92 9.30
N ASN A 178 15.90 12.52 9.77
CA ASN A 178 16.82 11.62 9.05
C ASN A 178 16.90 10.22 9.67
N LEU A 179 15.96 9.84 10.55
CA LEU A 179 15.99 8.54 11.26
C LEU A 179 15.83 7.34 10.31
N TRP A 180 15.40 7.58 9.08
CA TRP A 180 15.27 6.58 8.02
C TRP A 180 16.57 6.34 7.24
N ILE A 181 17.64 7.11 7.51
CA ILE A 181 18.96 6.90 6.90
C ILE A 181 19.77 6.00 7.82
N PHE A 182 19.89 4.73 7.42
CA PHE A 182 20.60 3.69 8.17
C PHE A 182 21.98 3.43 7.58
N ASP A 183 22.92 3.05 8.44
CA ASP A 183 24.23 2.55 8.08
C ASP A 183 24.19 1.01 8.06
N PRO A 184 24.34 0.35 6.89
CA PRO A 184 24.29 -1.11 6.81
C PRO A 184 25.39 -1.82 7.61
N GLU A 185 26.49 -1.14 7.97
CA GLU A 185 27.53 -1.74 8.82
C GLU A 185 27.07 -1.90 10.27
N THR A 186 26.20 -1.02 10.77
CA THR A 186 25.79 -0.99 12.18
C THR A 186 24.31 -1.30 12.42
N ASP A 187 23.45 -1.10 11.43
CA ASP A 187 22.00 -1.19 11.59
C ASP A 187 21.44 -2.48 10.96
N TYR A 188 20.81 -3.31 11.78
CA TYR A 188 20.24 -4.59 11.32
C TYR A 188 19.01 -4.42 10.43
N MET A 189 18.19 -3.39 10.68
CA MET A 189 16.93 -3.21 9.96
C MET A 189 17.11 -2.99 8.45
N ILE A 190 18.13 -2.24 8.04
CA ILE A 190 18.40 -1.97 6.61
C ILE A 190 18.95 -3.21 5.89
N ARG A 191 19.68 -4.08 6.61
CA ARG A 191 20.10 -5.40 6.10
C ARG A 191 18.94 -6.39 6.02
N MET A 192 17.98 -6.30 6.94
CA MET A 192 16.77 -7.12 6.94
C MET A 192 15.78 -6.75 5.82
N LEU A 193 15.66 -5.45 5.53
CA LEU A 193 14.74 -4.92 4.53
C LEU A 193 15.54 -4.21 3.42
N PRO A 194 16.28 -4.95 2.58
CA PRO A 194 17.10 -4.37 1.53
C PRO A 194 16.23 -3.69 0.46
N GLU A 195 16.83 -2.82 -0.36
CA GLU A 195 16.11 -2.08 -1.41
C GLU A 195 15.27 -2.99 -2.31
N GLY A 196 15.83 -4.15 -2.69
CA GLY A 196 15.14 -5.13 -3.52
C GLY A 196 13.85 -5.66 -2.91
N PHE A 197 13.81 -5.86 -1.58
CA PHE A 197 12.59 -6.25 -0.87
C PHE A 197 11.49 -5.20 -1.05
N PHE A 198 11.82 -3.91 -0.93
CA PHE A 198 10.85 -2.84 -1.10
C PHE A 198 10.38 -2.71 -2.55
N SER A 199 11.27 -2.91 -3.52
CA SER A 199 10.91 -2.90 -4.95
C SER A 199 9.90 -4.01 -5.27
N ASP A 200 10.16 -5.23 -4.83
CA ASP A 200 9.26 -6.37 -5.01
C ASP A 200 7.93 -6.18 -4.25
N MET A 201 7.96 -5.59 -3.06
CA MET A 201 6.74 -5.24 -2.33
C MET A 201 5.89 -4.22 -3.09
N VAL A 202 6.51 -3.18 -3.67
CA VAL A 202 5.80 -2.19 -4.50
C VAL A 202 5.16 -2.86 -5.73
N ILE A 203 5.88 -3.77 -6.38
CA ILE A 203 5.34 -4.56 -7.50
C ILE A 203 4.14 -5.39 -7.03
N ARG A 204 4.25 -6.08 -5.89
CA ARG A 204 3.16 -6.88 -5.30
C ARG A 204 1.92 -6.03 -5.02
N VAL A 205 2.10 -4.85 -4.42
CA VAL A 205 1.01 -3.88 -4.18
C VAL A 205 0.36 -3.47 -5.50
N GLY A 206 1.16 -3.15 -6.53
CA GLY A 206 0.69 -2.78 -7.85
C GLY A 206 -0.15 -3.88 -8.51
N VAL A 207 0.34 -5.13 -8.50
CA VAL A 207 -0.38 -6.28 -9.05
C VAL A 207 -1.72 -6.49 -8.34
N ILE A 208 -1.73 -6.51 -7.01
CA ILE A 208 -2.97 -6.68 -6.23
C ILE A 208 -3.95 -5.54 -6.54
N PHE A 209 -3.46 -4.30 -6.60
CA PHE A 209 -4.29 -3.16 -6.94
C PHE A 209 -4.94 -3.28 -8.33
N ILE A 210 -4.18 -3.67 -9.35
CA ILE A 210 -4.71 -3.89 -10.71
C ILE A 210 -5.77 -5.00 -10.71
N VAL A 211 -5.55 -6.09 -9.97
CA VAL A 211 -6.54 -7.18 -9.83
C VAL A 211 -7.83 -6.68 -9.18
N LEU A 212 -7.73 -5.87 -8.12
CA LEU A 212 -8.90 -5.27 -7.45
C LEU A 212 -9.70 -4.34 -8.37
N LEU A 213 -9.02 -3.67 -9.33
CA LEU A 213 -9.68 -2.82 -10.32
C LEU A 213 -10.28 -3.60 -11.49
N ALA A 214 -9.72 -4.75 -11.85
CA ALA A 214 -10.11 -5.50 -13.04
C ALA A 214 -11.58 -5.92 -13.02
N VAL A 215 -12.07 -6.48 -11.90
CA VAL A 215 -13.46 -6.97 -11.78
C VAL A 215 -14.50 -5.86 -11.99
N PRO A 216 -14.48 -4.74 -11.24
CA PRO A 216 -15.41 -3.63 -11.48
C PRO A 216 -15.17 -2.96 -12.85
N GLY A 217 -13.93 -2.93 -13.35
CA GLY A 217 -13.62 -2.40 -14.68
C GLY A 217 -14.26 -3.18 -15.82
N VAL A 218 -14.13 -4.51 -15.83
CA VAL A 218 -14.77 -5.37 -16.83
C VAL A 218 -16.28 -5.19 -16.77
N ALA A 219 -16.87 -5.19 -15.57
CA ALA A 219 -18.31 -4.96 -15.41
C ALA A 219 -18.75 -3.60 -15.98
N ALA A 220 -18.01 -2.53 -15.70
CA ALA A 220 -18.30 -1.18 -16.21
C ALA A 220 -18.19 -1.09 -17.74
N VAL A 221 -17.18 -1.73 -18.34
CA VAL A 221 -16.99 -1.78 -19.80
C VAL A 221 -18.14 -2.55 -20.47
N VAL A 222 -18.45 -3.75 -19.99
CA VAL A 222 -19.52 -4.60 -20.54
C VAL A 222 -20.87 -3.90 -20.46
N TYR A 223 -21.16 -3.25 -19.33
CA TYR A 223 -22.41 -2.51 -19.16
C TYR A 223 -22.51 -1.34 -20.16
N ASN A 224 -21.46 -0.52 -20.28
CA ASN A 224 -21.45 0.60 -21.21
C ASN A 224 -21.56 0.14 -22.68
N TRP A 225 -20.96 -1.01 -23.02
CA TRP A 225 -21.07 -1.58 -24.36
C TRP A 225 -22.50 -2.03 -24.68
N LYS A 226 -23.14 -2.81 -23.80
CA LYS A 226 -24.54 -3.24 -23.97
C LYS A 226 -25.49 -2.05 -24.10
N TRP A 227 -25.33 -1.04 -23.24
CA TRP A 227 -26.16 0.15 -23.25
C TRP A 227 -26.02 1.00 -24.53
N LYS A 228 -24.83 1.03 -25.15
CA LYS A 228 -24.66 1.67 -26.46
C LYS A 228 -25.34 0.88 -27.58
N LYS A 229 -25.27 -0.46 -27.53
CA LYS A 229 -25.90 -1.35 -28.51
C LYS A 229 -27.43 -1.28 -28.48
N GLU A 230 -28.04 -1.16 -27.30
CA GLU A 230 -29.50 -1.05 -27.15
C GLU A 230 -30.10 0.28 -27.68
N ARG A 231 -29.25 1.27 -28.02
CA ARG A 231 -29.69 2.61 -28.44
C ARG A 231 -29.23 3.02 -29.85
N ASN A 232 -28.53 2.12 -30.54
CA ASN A 232 -28.16 2.24 -31.95
C ASN A 232 -28.96 1.19 -32.74
#